data_AF-A0A537FXT0-F1
#
_entry.id   AF-A0A537FXT0-F1
#
_cell.length_a   1.000
_cell.length_b   1.000
_cell.length_c   1.000
_cell.angle_alpha   90.00
_cell.angle_beta   90.00
_cell.angle_gamma   90.00
#
_symmetry.space_group_name_H-M   'P 1'
#
loop_
_entity.id
_entity.type
_entity.pdbx_description
1 polymer ?
#
loop_
_entity_poly.entity_id
_entity_poly.type
_entity_poly.pdbx_seq_one_letter_code
_entity_poly.pdbx_strand_id
1 'polypeptide(L)'
;PDLVAEWAKGAAKRGLKAIIAGAGGAAHLAGVVAAHTTLPVLGVPMPSKHLQGLDSLLSTVQMPKGIPVATFAIGEAGAANAALYAVAMLALSDRNLASKLTEFRTRQSDAVKKAELPKP
;
A
#
# COMPACT_ATOMS: atom_id res chain seq x y z
N PRO A 1 -18.28 7.77 -8.89
CA PRO A 1 -17.03 7.79 -9.70
C PRO A 1 -16.37 9.17 -9.67
N ASP A 2 -17.14 10.23 -9.92
CA ASP A 2 -16.61 11.60 -9.98
C ASP A 2 -15.95 12.06 -8.68
N LEU A 3 -16.51 11.67 -7.52
CA LEU A 3 -15.94 12.01 -6.21
C LEU A 3 -14.47 11.57 -6.07
N VAL A 4 -14.14 10.34 -6.46
CA VAL A 4 -12.76 9.83 -6.34
C VAL A 4 -11.84 10.48 -7.39
N ALA A 5 -12.35 10.74 -8.60
CA ALA A 5 -11.59 11.40 -9.64
C ALA A 5 -11.22 12.84 -9.22
N GLU A 6 -12.19 13.61 -8.74
CA GLU A 6 -11.96 14.98 -8.25
C GLU A 6 -11.03 15.01 -7.04
N TRP A 7 -11.22 14.08 -6.09
CA TRP A 7 -10.32 13.94 -4.95
C TRP A 7 -8.88 13.63 -5.38
N ALA A 8 -8.68 12.73 -6.35
CA ALA A 8 -7.37 12.33 -6.84
C ALA A 8 -6.66 13.47 -7.60
N LYS A 9 -7.36 14.20 -8.48
CA LYS A 9 -6.82 15.37 -9.20
C LYS A 9 -6.31 16.45 -8.24
N GLY A 10 -7.01 16.65 -7.12
CA GLY A 10 -6.63 17.61 -6.08
C GLY A 10 -5.57 17.11 -5.09
N ALA A 11 -5.19 15.83 -5.10
CA ALA A 11 -4.37 15.22 -4.05
C ALA A 11 -2.99 15.89 -3.92
N ALA A 12 -2.29 16.12 -5.04
CA ALA A 12 -0.97 16.77 -5.03
C ALA A 12 -1.04 18.21 -4.49
N LYS A 13 -2.08 18.97 -4.86
CA LYS A 13 -2.28 20.35 -4.39
C LYS A 13 -2.53 20.43 -2.88
N ARG A 14 -3.09 19.37 -2.28
CA ARG A 14 -3.28 19.23 -0.83
C ARG A 14 -2.01 18.78 -0.08
N GLY A 15 -0.90 18.57 -0.78
CA GLY A 15 0.38 18.21 -0.16
C GLY A 15 0.57 16.71 0.11
N LEU A 16 -0.33 15.84 -0.37
CA LEU A 16 -0.15 14.39 -0.26
C LEU A 16 1.11 13.95 -1.00
N LYS A 17 1.76 12.90 -0.48
CA LYS A 17 3.01 12.35 -1.03
C LYS A 17 2.87 10.96 -1.64
N ALA A 18 1.90 10.19 -1.17
CA ALA A 18 1.50 8.89 -1.70
C ALA A 18 0.04 8.65 -1.32
N ILE A 19 -0.63 7.71 -2.00
CA ILE A 19 -2.02 7.34 -1.73
C ILE A 19 -2.10 5.84 -1.54
N ILE A 20 -2.64 5.38 -0.40
CA ILE A 20 -2.92 3.97 -0.16
C ILE A 20 -4.40 3.73 -0.47
N ALA A 21 -4.69 2.79 -1.36
CA ALA A 21 -6.04 2.47 -1.80
C ALA A 21 -6.32 0.97 -1.58
N GLY A 22 -7.26 0.68 -0.69
CA GLY A 22 -7.73 -0.69 -0.43
C GLY A 22 -9.09 -0.95 -1.09
N ALA A 23 -9.22 -2.07 -1.81
CA ALA A 23 -10.49 -2.48 -2.42
C ALA A 23 -10.56 -4.02 -2.60
N GLY A 24 -11.79 -4.57 -2.61
CA GLY A 24 -12.05 -6.00 -2.73
C GLY A 24 -12.94 -6.35 -3.93
N GLY A 25 -12.85 -7.59 -4.42
CA GLY A 25 -13.61 -8.05 -5.58
C GLY A 25 -13.05 -7.46 -6.88
N ALA A 26 -13.91 -6.78 -7.66
CA ALA A 26 -13.49 -5.97 -8.80
C ALA A 26 -12.83 -4.66 -8.31
N ALA A 27 -11.58 -4.76 -7.83
CA ALA A 27 -10.87 -3.75 -7.06
C ALA A 27 -10.33 -2.57 -7.91
N HIS A 28 -11.21 -1.80 -8.55
CA HIS A 28 -10.83 -0.71 -9.47
C HIS A 28 -10.30 0.56 -8.80
N LEU A 29 -10.48 0.72 -7.48
CA LEU A 29 -10.21 1.99 -6.79
C LEU A 29 -8.77 2.49 -7.01
N ALA A 30 -7.77 1.64 -6.83
CA ALA A 30 -6.37 2.03 -6.98
C ALA A 30 -6.04 2.46 -8.42
N GLY A 31 -6.54 1.74 -9.42
CA GLY A 31 -6.37 2.09 -10.83
C GLY A 31 -7.04 3.41 -11.20
N VAL A 32 -8.26 3.66 -10.72
CA VAL A 32 -8.98 4.93 -10.94
C VAL A 32 -8.22 6.10 -10.31
N VAL A 33 -7.72 5.94 -9.08
CA VAL A 33 -6.92 6.99 -8.43
C VAL A 33 -5.64 7.26 -9.23
N ALA A 34 -4.90 6.21 -9.62
CA ALA A 34 -3.66 6.33 -10.38
C ALA A 34 -3.85 7.00 -11.76
N ALA A 35 -5.01 6.83 -12.39
CA ALA A 35 -5.32 7.49 -13.66
C ALA A 35 -5.53 9.01 -13.53
N HIS A 36 -5.75 9.52 -12.31
CA HIS A 36 -6.10 10.92 -12.06
C HIS A 36 -5.07 11.69 -11.22
N THR A 37 -3.92 11.09 -10.92
CA THR A 37 -2.85 11.73 -10.17
C THR A 37 -1.48 11.23 -10.61
N THR A 38 -0.45 12.06 -10.46
CA THR A 38 0.94 11.66 -10.64
C THR A 38 1.59 11.22 -9.33
N LEU A 39 0.86 11.29 -8.21
CA LEU A 39 1.34 10.77 -6.94
C LEU A 39 1.43 9.24 -6.97
N PRO A 40 2.41 8.63 -6.30
CA PRO A 40 2.48 7.19 -6.11
C PRO A 40 1.20 6.62 -5.50
N VAL A 41 0.63 5.60 -6.13
CA VAL A 41 -0.54 4.87 -5.63
C VAL A 41 -0.13 3.46 -5.21
N LEU A 42 -0.49 3.13 -3.96
CA LEU A 42 -0.17 1.89 -3.27
C LEU A 42 -1.47 1.08 -3.10
N GLY A 43 -1.61 0.02 -3.89
CA GLY A 43 -2.83 -0.81 -3.93
C GLY A 43 -2.78 -1.94 -2.90
N VAL A 44 -3.85 -2.07 -2.10
CA VAL A 44 -4.00 -3.15 -1.12
C VAL A 44 -5.22 -4.00 -1.51
N PRO A 45 -5.01 -5.20 -2.08
CA PRO A 45 -6.10 -6.12 -2.37
C PRO A 45 -6.79 -6.59 -1.09
N MET A 46 -8.10 -6.38 -0.97
CA MET A 46 -8.86 -6.85 0.20
C MET A 46 -9.42 -8.26 -0.07
N PRO A 47 -9.48 -9.14 0.94
CA PRO A 47 -10.02 -10.48 0.77
C PRO A 47 -11.48 -10.43 0.32
N SER A 48 -11.80 -11.15 -0.75
CA SER A 48 -13.17 -11.38 -1.21
C SER A 48 -13.77 -12.62 -0.54
N LYS A 49 -15.11 -12.70 -0.47
CA LYS A 49 -15.81 -13.85 0.13
C LYS A 49 -15.53 -15.19 -0.56
N HIS A 50 -15.44 -15.21 -1.89
CA HIS A 50 -15.42 -16.46 -2.67
C HIS A 50 -14.05 -16.80 -3.25
N LEU A 51 -13.28 -15.78 -3.67
CA LEU A 51 -11.98 -15.96 -4.32
C LEU A 51 -10.82 -15.58 -3.41
N GLN A 52 -11.10 -15.35 -2.12
CA GLN A 52 -10.09 -15.05 -1.09
C GLN A 52 -9.15 -13.89 -1.44
N GLY A 53 -9.59 -12.98 -2.33
CA GLY A 53 -8.82 -11.81 -2.76
C GLY A 53 -7.97 -12.02 -4.00
N LEU A 54 -8.03 -13.17 -4.67
CA LEU A 54 -7.38 -13.37 -5.98
C LEU A 54 -7.95 -12.43 -7.04
N ASP A 55 -9.28 -12.25 -7.04
CA ASP A 55 -9.98 -11.25 -7.85
C ASP A 55 -9.50 -9.84 -7.55
N SER A 56 -9.42 -9.47 -6.26
CA SER A 56 -8.90 -8.18 -5.83
C SER A 56 -7.45 -7.96 -6.27
N LEU A 57 -6.61 -8.99 -6.14
CA LEU A 57 -5.20 -8.95 -6.49
C LEU A 57 -5.03 -8.69 -7.98
N LEU A 58 -5.66 -9.50 -8.82
CA LEU A 58 -5.57 -9.37 -10.27
C LEU A 58 -6.16 -8.05 -10.75
N SER A 59 -7.27 -7.59 -10.16
CA SER A 59 -7.87 -6.29 -10.47
C SER A 59 -6.98 -5.10 -10.11
N THR A 60 -6.09 -5.26 -9.13
CA THR A 60 -5.20 -4.19 -8.65
C THR A 60 -3.83 -4.20 -9.34
N VAL A 61 -3.23 -5.39 -9.53
CA VAL A 61 -1.83 -5.52 -9.99
C VAL A 61 -1.67 -5.51 -11.51
N GLN A 62 -2.68 -5.95 -12.27
CA GLN A 62 -2.58 -6.13 -13.73
C GLN A 62 -2.79 -4.82 -14.51
N MET A 63 -2.24 -3.71 -14.01
CA MET A 63 -2.32 -2.42 -14.69
C MET A 63 -1.52 -2.45 -16.00
N PRO A 64 -2.09 -1.97 -17.12
CA PRO A 64 -1.35 -1.87 -18.37
C PRO A 64 -0.25 -0.80 -18.28
N LYS A 65 0.69 -0.86 -19.23
CA LYS A 65 1.78 0.13 -19.35
C LYS A 65 1.22 1.55 -19.38
N GLY A 66 1.75 2.41 -18.50
CA GLY A 66 1.47 3.85 -18.47
C GLY A 66 0.88 4.34 -17.15
N ILE A 67 0.07 3.52 -16.46
CA ILE A 67 -0.59 3.91 -15.20
C ILE A 67 -0.23 2.89 -14.11
N PRO A 68 0.89 3.08 -13.39
CA PRO A 68 1.37 2.10 -12.42
C PRO A 68 0.59 2.14 -11.10
N VAL A 69 0.41 0.97 -10.48
CA VAL A 69 -0.02 0.80 -9.09
C VAL A 69 0.98 -0.14 -8.41
N ALA A 70 1.56 0.29 -7.28
CA ALA A 70 2.40 -0.59 -6.48
C ALA A 70 1.50 -1.46 -5.59
N THR A 71 1.40 -2.75 -5.90
CA THR A 71 0.46 -3.66 -5.25
C THR A 71 1.13 -4.48 -4.15
N PHE A 72 0.46 -4.59 -3.01
CA PHE A 72 0.92 -5.33 -1.83
C PHE A 72 0.14 -6.64 -1.64
N ALA A 73 0.50 -7.40 -0.60
CA ALA A 73 -0.17 -8.65 -0.25
C ALA A 73 -1.69 -8.46 -0.03
N ILE A 74 -2.44 -9.56 -0.09
CA ILE A 74 -3.88 -9.53 0.22
C ILE A 74 -4.09 -9.28 1.73
N GLY A 75 -5.00 -8.38 2.08
CA GLY A 75 -5.47 -8.14 3.44
C GLY A 75 -4.52 -7.34 4.33
N GLU A 76 -4.55 -7.63 5.63
CA GLU A 76 -3.90 -6.82 6.68
C GLU A 76 -2.38 -6.69 6.51
N ALA A 77 -1.72 -7.79 6.12
CA ALA A 77 -0.29 -7.78 5.83
C ALA A 77 0.04 -6.80 4.69
N GLY A 78 -0.82 -6.72 3.68
CA GLY A 78 -0.68 -5.77 2.58
C GLY A 78 -0.88 -4.32 3.03
N ALA A 79 -1.89 -4.07 3.86
CA ALA A 79 -2.15 -2.74 4.42
C ALA A 79 -0.97 -2.23 5.26
N ALA A 80 -0.43 -3.08 6.14
CA ALA A 80 0.75 -2.75 6.94
C ALA A 80 1.97 -2.46 6.06
N ASN A 81 2.22 -3.31 5.05
CA ASN A 81 3.36 -3.14 4.15
C ASN A 81 3.22 -1.93 3.22
N ALA A 82 2.00 -1.58 2.78
CA ALA A 82 1.76 -0.36 2.02
C ALA A 82 2.09 0.89 2.84
N ALA A 83 1.71 0.91 4.12
CA ALA A 83 2.09 1.99 5.04
C ALA A 83 3.61 2.07 5.26
N LEU A 84 4.26 0.92 5.52
CA LEU A 84 5.73 0.87 5.67
C LEU A 84 6.46 1.28 4.40
N TYR A 85 5.94 0.93 3.23
CA TYR A 85 6.49 1.35 1.95
C TYR A 85 6.34 2.85 1.73
N ALA A 86 5.18 3.43 2.05
CA ALA A 86 4.99 4.89 2.03
C ALA A 86 5.99 5.60 2.95
N VAL A 87 6.21 5.08 4.18
CA VAL A 87 7.24 5.62 5.09
C VAL A 87 8.63 5.49 4.49
N ALA A 88 8.97 4.37 3.86
CA ALA A 88 10.26 4.17 3.20
C ALA A 88 10.49 5.17 2.05
N MET A 89 9.45 5.48 1.27
CA MET A 89 9.51 6.50 0.23
C MET A 89 9.78 7.89 0.81
N LEU A 90 9.07 8.27 1.88
CA LEU A 90 9.24 9.56 2.55
C LEU A 90 10.62 9.70 3.20
N ALA A 91 11.12 8.61 3.80
CA ALA A 91 12.41 8.53 4.47
C ALA A 91 13.60 8.85 3.55
N LEU A 92 13.46 8.72 2.22
CA LEU A 92 14.50 9.13 1.26
C LEU A 92 14.84 10.62 1.38
N SER A 93 13.89 11.45 1.81
CA SER A 93 14.06 12.90 1.99
C SER A 93 13.95 13.36 3.45
N ASP A 94 13.62 12.46 4.38
CA ASP A 94 13.41 12.77 5.80
C ASP A 94 14.27 11.85 6.68
N ARG A 95 15.35 12.42 7.24
CA ARG A 95 16.30 11.70 8.11
C ARG A 95 15.64 11.19 9.40
N ASN A 96 14.63 11.88 9.92
CA ASN A 96 13.93 11.44 11.13
C ASN A 96 13.10 10.18 10.82
N LEU A 97 12.36 10.19 9.71
CA LEU A 97 11.64 8.99 9.25
C LEU A 97 12.59 7.84 8.92
N ALA A 98 13.75 8.11 8.30
CA ALA A 98 14.76 7.09 8.04
C ALA A 98 15.27 6.43 9.32
N SER A 99 15.53 7.22 10.37
CA SER A 99 15.94 6.71 11.68
C SER A 99 14.83 5.87 12.32
N LYS A 100 13.59 6.35 12.33
CA LYS A 100 12.43 5.62 12.88
C LYS A 100 12.16 4.31 12.16
N LEU A 101 12.30 4.30 10.83
CA LEU A 101 12.13 3.08 10.02
C LEU A 101 13.23 2.05 10.31
N THR A 102 14.48 2.52 10.47
CA THR A 102 15.60 1.66 10.88
C THR A 102 15.34 1.05 12.25
N GLU A 103 14.96 1.87 13.23
CA GLU A 103 14.65 1.41 14.58
C GLU A 103 13.49 0.40 14.59
N PHE A 104 12.42 0.66 13.83
CA PHE A 104 11.31 -0.27 13.65
C PHE A 104 11.80 -1.64 13.15
N ARG A 105 12.66 -1.66 12.12
CA ARG A 105 13.21 -2.91 11.57
C ARG A 105 14.10 -3.64 12.58
N THR A 106 14.94 -2.93 13.33
CA THR A 106 15.76 -3.51 14.40
C THR A 106 14.88 -4.18 15.46
N ARG A 107 13.82 -3.49 15.94
CA ARG A 107 12.88 -4.07 16.91
C ARG A 107 12.19 -5.33 16.40
N GLN A 108 11.78 -5.36 15.12
CA GLN A 108 11.19 -6.55 14.52
C GLN A 108 12.19 -7.72 14.49
N SER A 109 13.45 -7.48 14.11
CA SER A 109 14.49 -8.51 14.13
C SER A 109 14.78 -9.03 15.53
N ASP A 110 14.83 -8.14 16.53
CA ASP A 110 15.07 -8.52 17.91
C ASP A 110 13.89 -9.29 18.52
N ALA A 111 12.66 -8.98 18.13
CA ALA A 111 11.48 -9.73 18.54
C ALA A 111 11.54 -11.19 18.05
N VAL A 112 11.97 -11.42 16.80
CA VAL A 112 12.13 -12.78 16.27
C VAL A 112 13.23 -13.54 17.00
N LYS A 113 14.37 -12.91 17.29
CA LYS A 113 15.48 -13.55 18.05
C LYS A 113 15.08 -13.97 19.46
N LYS A 114 14.12 -13.26 20.07
CA LYS A 114 13.63 -13.53 21.43
C LYS A 114 12.44 -14.49 21.45
N ALA A 115 11.87 -14.83 20.29
CA ALA A 115 10.74 -15.74 20.23
C ALA A 115 11.19 -17.17 20.57
N GLU A 116 10.58 -17.74 21.62
CA GLU A 116 10.74 -19.16 21.93
C GLU A 116 9.80 -19.99 21.05
N LEU A 117 10.27 -21.17 20.62
CA LEU A 117 9.43 -22.09 19.87
C LEU A 117 8.35 -22.68 20.77
N PRO A 118 7.13 -22.92 20.24
CA PRO A 118 6.14 -23.71 20.97
C PRO A 118 6.77 -25.05 21.35
N LYS A 119 6.67 -25.44 22.62
CA LYS A 119 7.09 -26.77 23.05
C LYS A 119 6.22 -27.81 22.33
N PRO A 120 6.81 -28.92 21.85
CA PRO A 120 6.11 -29.94 21.08
C PRO A 120 4.95 -30.57 21.87
#